data_AF-A0A813IAE0-F1
#
_entry.id   AF-A0A813IAE0-F1
#
_cell.length_a   1.000
_cell.length_b   1.000
_cell.length_c   1.000
_cell.angle_alpha   90.00
_cell.angle_beta   90.00
_cell.angle_gamma   90.00
#
_symmetry.space_group_name_H-M   'P 1'
#
loop_
_entity.id
_entity.type
_entity.pdbx_description
1 polymer ?
#
loop_
_entity_poly.entity_id
_entity_poly.type
_entity_poly.pdbx_seq_one_letter_code
_entity_poly.pdbx_strand_id
1 'polypeptide(L)'
;SPPGVCCRRFFLLGVLLCSWTALQALQSAAWVTGQRPATRTTLRAGKYKQEDTFTWGDFNQWADGAMNQAKSVASGEKTECWRALTKIRVRTAPDIEAKQVSSKKMGPVFINAGAAFQVAEVCSDMKGSKRRFMRLAGSDYWVFDLGTSGSWLGKPVIEPDNKPPENPVDSLKKLMNPYGMKIVGSVDDML
;
A
#
# COMPACT_ATOMS: atom_id res chain seq x y z
N SER A 1 6.46 56.16 4.49
CA SER A 1 7.92 56.14 4.31
C SER A 1 8.40 54.72 4.08
N PRO A 2 8.85 54.35 2.87
CA PRO A 2 9.65 53.16 2.62
C PRO A 2 11.16 53.48 2.76
N PRO A 3 11.97 52.50 3.20
CA PRO A 3 13.05 51.99 2.34
C PRO A 3 13.18 50.46 2.50
N GLY A 4 13.85 49.68 1.63
CA GLY A 4 14.78 50.01 0.58
C GLY A 4 15.19 48.76 -0.22
N VAL A 5 15.99 49.05 -1.24
CA VAL A 5 16.44 48.23 -2.37
C VAL A 5 17.54 47.25 -1.97
N CYS A 6 17.62 46.06 -2.61
CA CYS A 6 18.84 45.46 -3.21
C CYS A 6 18.73 43.94 -3.39
N CYS A 7 18.72 43.47 -4.63
CA CYS A 7 19.77 42.56 -5.13
C CYS A 7 19.63 42.36 -6.65
N ARG A 8 20.69 42.79 -7.34
CA ARG A 8 20.96 42.67 -8.77
C ARG A 8 21.87 41.46 -9.00
N ARG A 9 21.87 40.96 -10.24
CA ARG A 9 22.89 40.12 -10.92
C ARG A 9 22.94 38.64 -10.53
N PHE A 10 22.53 37.79 -11.48
CA PHE A 10 23.45 36.87 -12.18
C PHE A 10 22.80 36.47 -13.52
N PHE A 11 23.18 37.19 -14.57
CA PHE A 11 23.09 36.75 -15.97
C PHE A 11 24.52 36.41 -16.38
N LEU A 12 24.67 35.41 -17.26
CA LEU A 12 25.90 34.91 -17.93
C LEU A 12 26.53 33.67 -17.30
N LEU A 13 26.07 32.50 -17.76
CA LEU A 13 26.90 31.32 -18.06
C LEU A 13 26.08 30.37 -18.95
N GLY A 14 25.70 30.89 -20.12
CA GLY A 14 25.48 30.07 -21.30
C GLY A 14 26.79 29.99 -22.08
N VAL A 15 26.98 28.88 -22.80
CA VAL A 15 28.13 28.55 -23.66
C VAL A 15 29.30 27.90 -22.92
N LEU A 16 29.16 26.60 -22.61
CA LEU A 16 30.18 25.57 -22.77
C LEU A 16 29.50 24.21 -22.51
N LEU A 17 29.79 23.23 -23.37
CA LEU A 17 29.27 21.83 -23.39
C LEU A 17 28.08 21.56 -24.32
N CYS A 18 28.10 22.18 -25.50
CA CYS A 18 27.79 21.46 -26.74
C CYS A 18 28.97 20.52 -27.07
N SER A 19 28.96 19.25 -26.63
CA SER A 19 29.76 18.13 -27.22
C SER A 19 29.68 16.82 -26.42
N TRP A 20 28.48 16.27 -26.18
CA TRP A 20 28.36 14.88 -25.71
C TRP A 20 27.11 14.15 -26.26
N THR A 21 26.75 14.41 -27.51
CA THR A 21 25.60 13.80 -28.18
C THR A 21 25.94 13.16 -29.52
N ALA A 22 27.17 12.68 -29.73
CA ALA A 22 27.60 12.16 -31.03
C ALA A 22 28.53 10.94 -31.02
N LEU A 23 28.59 10.13 -29.94
CA LEU A 23 29.53 8.99 -29.93
C LEU A 23 29.06 7.74 -29.15
N GLN A 24 27.83 7.27 -29.42
CA GLN A 24 27.47 5.88 -29.07
C GLN A 24 26.41 5.26 -30.00
N ALA A 25 26.34 5.76 -31.24
CA ALA A 25 25.89 4.95 -32.36
C ALA A 25 27.12 4.20 -32.91
N LEU A 26 26.92 2.97 -33.38
CA LEU A 26 27.95 2.02 -33.85
C LEU A 26 28.69 1.24 -32.74
N GLN A 27 28.03 0.25 -32.16
CA GLN A 27 28.64 -1.08 -32.06
C GLN A 27 27.62 -2.16 -32.44
N SER A 28 27.79 -2.63 -33.68
CA SER A 28 27.84 -4.07 -33.97
C SER A 28 26.53 -4.84 -33.94
N ALA A 29 25.72 -4.58 -34.97
CA ALA A 29 25.16 -5.69 -35.72
C ALA A 29 26.31 -6.62 -36.18
N ALA A 30 26.21 -7.92 -35.92
CA ALA A 30 26.20 -8.94 -36.96
C ALA A 30 26.37 -10.38 -36.42
N TRP A 31 25.75 -11.30 -37.16
CA TRP A 31 25.91 -12.77 -37.16
C TRP A 31 25.34 -13.44 -35.89
N VAL A 32 24.42 -14.40 -35.96
CA VAL A 32 24.54 -15.66 -36.70
C VAL A 32 23.14 -16.25 -36.92
N THR A 33 22.85 -16.53 -38.18
CA THR A 33 21.82 -17.44 -38.67
C THR A 33 22.07 -18.86 -38.15
N GLY A 34 21.08 -19.42 -37.44
CA GLY A 34 21.13 -20.79 -36.93
C GLY A 34 19.78 -21.30 -36.49
N GLN A 35 18.78 -21.28 -37.38
CA GLN A 35 17.49 -21.94 -37.13
C GLN A 35 17.68 -23.46 -37.20
N ARG A 36 17.60 -24.13 -36.03
CA ARG A 36 17.25 -25.54 -35.95
C ARG A 36 15.78 -25.65 -35.54
N PRO A 37 14.90 -26.34 -36.29
CA PRO A 37 13.56 -26.64 -35.83
C PRO A 37 13.63 -27.74 -34.77
N ALA A 38 13.79 -27.35 -33.51
CA ALA A 38 13.50 -28.26 -32.41
C ALA A 38 11.98 -28.42 -32.35
N THR A 39 11.48 -29.61 -32.69
CA THR A 39 10.14 -30.06 -32.31
C THR A 39 10.10 -30.12 -30.78
N ARG A 40 9.80 -28.97 -30.18
CA ARG A 40 9.58 -28.81 -28.75
C ARG A 40 8.16 -29.27 -28.48
N THR A 41 8.02 -30.52 -28.07
CA THR A 41 6.84 -31.00 -27.37
C THR A 41 6.70 -30.16 -26.10
N THR A 42 5.97 -29.05 -26.19
CA THR A 42 5.59 -28.28 -25.01
C THR A 42 4.52 -29.09 -24.28
N LEU A 43 4.98 -29.98 -23.41
CA LEU A 43 4.16 -30.35 -22.26
C LEU A 43 3.75 -29.03 -21.62
N ARG A 44 2.44 -28.77 -21.73
CA ARG A 44 1.75 -27.59 -21.26
C ARG A 44 1.86 -27.61 -19.75
N ALA A 45 3.01 -27.17 -19.23
CA ALA A 45 3.22 -26.88 -17.82
C ALA A 45 2.10 -25.90 -17.46
N GLY A 46 1.10 -26.42 -16.75
CA GLY A 46 0.10 -25.60 -16.12
C GLY A 46 0.86 -24.51 -15.39
N LYS A 47 0.60 -23.25 -15.77
CA LYS A 47 1.16 -22.07 -15.13
C LYS A 47 0.67 -22.06 -13.68
N TYR A 48 1.29 -22.87 -12.83
CA TYR A 48 1.10 -22.78 -11.40
C TYR A 48 1.75 -21.47 -11.00
N LYS A 49 0.83 -20.54 -10.75
CA LYS A 49 0.94 -19.26 -10.07
C LYS A 49 2.20 -19.17 -9.23
N GLN A 50 2.95 -18.11 -9.53
CA GLN A 50 3.80 -17.36 -8.62
C GLN A 50 3.71 -17.86 -7.17
N GLU A 51 4.75 -18.55 -6.74
CA GLU A 51 5.06 -18.68 -5.33
C GLU A 51 5.40 -17.27 -4.86
N ASP A 52 4.43 -16.59 -4.26
CA ASP A 52 4.69 -15.33 -3.58
C ASP A 52 5.68 -15.65 -2.46
N THR A 53 6.96 -15.35 -2.70
CA THR A 53 8.03 -15.54 -1.73
C THR A 53 7.73 -14.64 -0.55
N PHE A 54 7.10 -15.21 0.47
CA PHE A 54 6.80 -14.53 1.72
C PHE A 54 8.12 -14.07 2.35
N THR A 55 8.36 -12.77 2.33
CA THR A 55 9.60 -12.21 2.86
C THR A 55 9.45 -11.96 4.36
N TRP A 56 10.57 -11.89 5.07
CA TRP A 56 10.59 -11.44 6.48
C TRP A 56 9.98 -10.04 6.67
N GLY A 57 9.96 -9.21 5.62
CA GLY A 57 9.27 -7.92 5.64
C GLY A 57 7.75 -8.06 5.74
N ASP A 58 7.19 -8.99 4.98
CA ASP A 58 5.74 -9.29 4.97
C ASP A 58 5.30 -9.84 6.33
N PHE A 59 6.16 -10.65 6.98
CA PHE A 59 5.89 -11.16 8.33
C PHE A 59 5.75 -10.05 9.37
N ASN A 60 6.66 -9.08 9.39
CA ASN A 60 6.55 -7.96 10.36
C ASN A 60 5.31 -7.12 10.10
N GLN A 61 4.99 -6.86 8.83
CA GLN A 61 3.80 -6.10 8.47
C GLN A 61 2.51 -6.81 8.88
N TRP A 62 2.49 -8.14 8.79
CA TRP A 62 1.43 -8.98 9.33
C TRP A 62 1.36 -8.93 10.87
N ALA A 63 2.49 -9.07 11.55
CA ALA A 63 2.55 -9.03 13.02
C ALA A 63 2.08 -7.69 13.60
N ASP A 64 2.48 -6.58 12.98
CA ASP A 64 2.03 -5.23 13.36
C ASP A 64 0.51 -5.09 13.19
N GLY A 65 -0.05 -5.62 12.09
CA GLY A 65 -1.49 -5.65 11.85
C GLY A 65 -2.24 -6.46 12.93
N ALA A 66 -1.74 -7.66 13.24
CA ALA A 66 -2.32 -8.55 14.25
C ALA A 66 -2.27 -7.93 15.66
N MET A 67 -1.15 -7.31 16.04
CA MET A 67 -1.03 -6.64 17.34
C MET A 67 -1.95 -5.42 17.45
N ASN A 68 -2.09 -4.63 16.39
CA ASN A 68 -3.00 -3.49 16.38
C ASN A 68 -4.46 -3.92 16.55
N GLN A 69 -4.84 -5.04 15.91
CA GLN A 69 -6.17 -5.63 16.07
C GLN A 69 -6.39 -6.18 17.49
N ALA A 70 -5.40 -6.89 18.05
CA ALA A 70 -5.49 -7.36 19.44
C ALA A 70 -5.62 -6.20 20.42
N LYS A 71 -4.87 -5.11 20.19
CA LYS A 71 -4.93 -3.89 20.99
C LYS A 71 -6.30 -3.21 20.90
N SER A 72 -6.91 -3.15 19.71
CA SER A 72 -8.25 -2.56 19.56
C SER A 72 -9.34 -3.41 20.21
N VAL A 73 -9.21 -4.74 20.16
CA VAL A 73 -10.11 -5.65 20.88
C VAL A 73 -9.95 -5.48 22.39
N ALA A 74 -8.72 -5.39 22.88
CA ALA A 74 -8.42 -5.17 24.30
C ALA A 74 -8.93 -3.81 24.81
N SER A 75 -8.91 -2.77 23.96
CA SER A 75 -9.45 -1.45 24.31
C SER A 75 -10.97 -1.37 24.25
N GLY A 76 -11.66 -2.41 23.76
CA GLY A 76 -13.12 -2.42 23.57
C GLY A 76 -13.60 -1.35 22.58
N GLU A 77 -12.72 -0.91 21.67
CA GLU A 77 -13.05 0.14 20.73
C GLU A 77 -13.93 -0.42 19.59
N LYS A 78 -14.98 0.31 19.23
CA LYS A 78 -15.85 -0.10 18.12
C LYS A 78 -15.11 0.14 16.81
N THR A 79 -14.65 -0.93 16.17
CA THR A 79 -13.95 -0.85 14.89
C THR A 79 -14.87 -1.15 13.71
N GLU A 80 -14.63 -0.47 12.59
CA GLU A 80 -15.29 -0.71 11.30
C GLU A 80 -14.26 -1.13 10.26
N CYS A 81 -14.62 -2.07 9.37
CA CYS A 81 -13.74 -2.52 8.29
C CYS A 81 -13.93 -1.68 7.03
N TRP A 82 -12.83 -1.20 6.46
CA TRP A 82 -12.80 -0.37 5.26
C TRP A 82 -11.80 -0.93 4.26
N ARG A 83 -12.06 -0.70 2.97
CA ARG A 83 -11.17 -1.09 1.88
C ARG A 83 -10.63 0.14 1.16
N ALA A 84 -9.32 0.15 0.91
CA ALA A 84 -8.67 1.18 0.12
C ALA A 84 -8.92 0.96 -1.38
N LEU A 85 -9.43 1.95 -2.09
CA LEU A 85 -9.60 1.91 -3.56
C LEU A 85 -8.31 2.26 -4.31
N THR A 86 -7.39 2.97 -3.64
CA THR A 86 -6.13 3.44 -4.22
C THR A 86 -5.02 3.39 -3.16
N LYS A 87 -3.80 3.78 -3.52
CA LYS A 87 -2.69 3.89 -2.58
C LYS A 87 -2.86 5.12 -1.69
N ILE A 88 -3.08 4.90 -0.40
CA ILE A 88 -3.37 5.97 0.57
C ILE A 88 -2.13 6.26 1.41
N ARG A 89 -1.87 7.54 1.65
CA ARG A 89 -0.79 8.01 2.54
C ARG A 89 -1.28 8.07 3.98
N VAL A 90 -0.52 7.47 4.89
CA VAL A 90 -0.82 7.49 6.32
C VAL A 90 -0.20 8.75 6.97
N ARG A 91 -0.96 9.45 7.82
CA ARG A 91 -0.61 10.76 8.40
C ARG A 91 -0.57 10.69 9.93
N THR A 92 0.18 11.60 10.54
CA THR A 92 0.33 11.67 12.01
C THR A 92 -0.81 12.41 12.71
N ALA A 93 -1.62 13.17 11.98
CA ALA A 93 -2.70 13.99 12.53
C ALA A 93 -3.86 14.09 11.51
N PRO A 94 -5.08 14.42 11.94
CA PRO A 94 -6.25 14.62 11.07
C PRO A 94 -6.19 15.98 10.35
N ASP A 95 -5.10 16.22 9.62
CA ASP A 95 -4.89 17.46 8.87
C ASP A 95 -4.30 17.13 7.49
N ILE A 96 -4.68 17.89 6.47
CA ILE A 96 -4.21 17.76 5.09
C ILE A 96 -2.71 18.06 5.01
N GLU A 97 -2.25 19.02 5.82
CA GLU A 97 -0.84 19.43 5.90
C GLU A 97 -0.03 18.57 6.88
N ALA A 98 -0.67 17.64 7.60
CA ALA A 98 0.01 16.75 8.53
C ALA A 98 1.14 15.98 7.83
N LYS A 99 2.23 15.76 8.56
CA LYS A 99 3.38 15.01 8.04
C LYS A 99 2.95 13.57 7.70
N GLN A 100 3.43 13.07 6.56
CA GLN A 100 3.28 11.65 6.24
C GLN A 100 4.12 10.82 7.20
N VAL A 101 3.54 9.75 7.74
CA VAL A 101 4.25 8.81 8.61
C VAL A 101 5.38 8.17 7.80
N SER A 102 6.59 8.24 8.34
CA SER A 102 7.78 7.63 7.75
C SER A 102 8.43 6.70 8.77
N SER A 103 8.55 5.42 8.41
CA SER A 103 9.36 4.47 9.17
C SER A 103 10.83 4.64 8.79
N LYS A 104 11.74 4.57 9.78
CA LYS A 104 13.20 4.63 9.52
C LYS A 104 13.67 3.53 8.55
N LYS A 105 12.98 2.39 8.51
CA LYS A 105 13.36 1.22 7.70
C LYS A 105 12.68 1.18 6.33
N MET A 106 11.41 1.56 6.25
CA MET A 106 10.59 1.39 5.05
C MET A 106 10.26 2.71 4.34
N GLY A 107 10.68 3.85 4.90
CA GLY A 107 10.35 5.16 4.38
C GLY A 107 8.87 5.49 4.60
N PRO A 108 8.23 6.23 3.67
CA PRO A 108 6.85 6.65 3.81
C PRO A 108 5.89 5.46 3.88
N VAL A 109 5.00 5.47 4.87
CA VAL A 109 4.00 4.42 5.08
C VAL A 109 2.79 4.67 4.20
N PHE A 110 2.31 3.61 3.55
CA PHE A 110 1.13 3.63 2.69
C PHE A 110 0.25 2.42 2.95
N ILE A 111 -1.05 2.60 2.72
CA ILE A 111 -2.00 1.50 2.54
C ILE A 111 -2.11 1.25 1.05
N ASN A 112 -1.88 0.01 0.62
CA ASN A 112 -1.93 -0.37 -0.79
C ASN A 112 -3.37 -0.40 -1.30
N ALA A 113 -3.55 -0.16 -2.61
CA ALA A 113 -4.86 -0.29 -3.24
C ALA A 113 -5.40 -1.72 -3.08
N GLY A 114 -6.68 -1.84 -2.74
CA GLY A 114 -7.37 -3.10 -2.46
C GLY A 114 -7.17 -3.64 -1.04
N ALA A 115 -6.26 -3.09 -0.24
CA ALA A 115 -6.03 -3.55 1.12
C ALA A 115 -7.20 -3.16 2.04
N ALA A 116 -7.62 -4.11 2.88
CA ALA A 116 -8.57 -3.86 3.95
C ALA A 116 -7.85 -3.38 5.21
N PHE A 117 -8.48 -2.49 5.97
CA PHE A 117 -7.97 -1.97 7.24
C PHE A 117 -9.13 -1.64 8.18
N GLN A 118 -8.82 -1.50 9.47
CA GLN A 118 -9.81 -1.20 10.50
C GLN A 118 -9.72 0.26 10.93
N VAL A 119 -10.89 0.89 11.03
CA VAL A 119 -11.05 2.27 11.49
C VAL A 119 -11.67 2.26 12.87
N ALA A 120 -11.04 2.97 13.80
CA ALA A 120 -11.50 3.12 15.17
C ALA A 120 -12.38 4.36 15.35
N GLU A 121 -12.03 5.45 14.67
CA GLU A 121 -12.68 6.75 14.87
C GLU A 121 -12.81 7.47 13.54
N VAL A 122 -13.95 8.15 13.35
CA VAL A 122 -14.20 9.00 12.18
C VAL A 122 -14.41 10.43 12.66
N CYS A 123 -13.46 11.30 12.35
CA CYS A 123 -13.53 12.72 12.63
C CYS A 123 -13.92 13.48 11.36
N SER A 124 -14.95 14.30 11.43
CA SER A 124 -15.34 15.19 10.32
C SER A 124 -14.58 16.51 10.46
N ASP A 125 -14.09 17.06 9.34
CA ASP A 125 -13.38 18.33 9.38
C ASP A 125 -14.27 19.45 9.96
N MET A 126 -13.81 20.09 11.03
CA MET A 126 -14.53 21.22 11.63
C MET A 126 -14.56 22.45 10.72
N LYS A 127 -13.67 22.54 9.72
CA LYS A 127 -13.56 23.69 8.80
C LYS A 127 -14.57 23.67 7.64
N GLY A 128 -15.60 22.81 7.70
CA GLY A 128 -16.67 22.76 6.70
C GLY A 128 -16.26 22.08 5.39
N SER A 129 -15.07 21.48 5.32
CA SER A 129 -14.73 20.60 4.20
C SER A 129 -15.50 19.28 4.37
N LYS A 130 -16.08 18.76 3.28
CA LYS A 130 -16.80 17.46 3.27
C LYS A 130 -15.84 16.25 3.38
N ARG A 131 -14.67 16.44 4.00
CA ARG A 131 -13.64 15.42 4.17
C ARG A 131 -13.76 14.82 5.55
N ARG A 132 -13.59 13.50 5.62
CA ARG A 132 -13.52 12.76 6.87
C ARG A 132 -12.11 12.23 7.05
N PHE A 133 -11.64 12.35 8.28
CA PHE A 133 -10.40 11.77 8.75
C PHE A 133 -10.75 10.51 9.52
N MET A 134 -10.09 9.41 9.18
CA MET A 134 -10.33 8.13 9.81
C MET A 134 -9.07 7.69 10.54
N ARG A 135 -9.21 7.39 11.83
CA ARG A 135 -8.12 6.89 12.67
C ARG A 135 -8.02 5.38 12.51
N LEU A 136 -6.82 4.89 12.24
CA LEU A 136 -6.54 3.46 12.12
C LEU A 136 -6.58 2.79 13.50
N ALA A 137 -7.29 1.68 13.63
CA ALA A 137 -7.43 0.95 14.88
C ALA A 137 -6.06 0.52 15.46
N GLY A 138 -5.90 0.64 16.78
CA GLY A 138 -4.66 0.30 17.49
C GLY A 138 -3.52 1.33 17.37
N SER A 139 -3.67 2.34 16.50
CA SER A 139 -2.66 3.37 16.23
C SER A 139 -3.22 4.80 16.31
N ASP A 140 -2.31 5.77 16.37
CA ASP A 140 -2.65 7.21 16.37
C ASP A 140 -2.52 7.82 14.96
N TYR A 141 -2.60 6.97 13.94
CA TYR A 141 -2.41 7.37 12.55
C TYR A 141 -3.74 7.59 11.85
N TRP A 142 -3.71 8.51 10.88
CA TRP A 142 -4.90 9.02 10.21
C TRP A 142 -4.82 8.80 8.70
N VAL A 143 -5.97 8.52 8.11
CA VAL A 143 -6.17 8.40 6.66
C VAL A 143 -7.35 9.28 6.20
N PHE A 144 -7.34 9.67 4.93
CA PHE A 144 -8.38 10.52 4.35
C PHE A 144 -9.39 9.70 3.57
N ASP A 145 -10.66 10.11 3.61
CA ASP A 145 -11.72 9.48 2.82
C ASP A 145 -11.76 9.93 1.36
N LEU A 146 -11.34 11.17 1.09
CA LEU A 146 -11.27 11.78 -0.21
C LEU A 146 -9.83 12.01 -0.65
N GLY A 147 -9.57 11.82 -1.95
CA GLY A 147 -8.24 12.07 -2.50
C GLY A 147 -7.87 13.55 -2.43
N THR A 148 -6.61 13.82 -2.07
CA THR A 148 -6.09 15.18 -1.84
C THR A 148 -5.44 15.81 -3.06
N SER A 149 -5.07 15.04 -4.09
CA SER A 149 -4.41 15.56 -5.30
C SER A 149 -4.59 14.68 -6.54
N GLY A 150 -4.27 15.25 -7.71
CA GLY A 150 -4.26 14.55 -8.99
C GLY A 150 -5.63 14.04 -9.43
N SER A 151 -5.64 12.88 -10.12
CA SER A 151 -6.86 12.26 -10.67
C SER A 151 -7.88 11.78 -9.63
N TRP A 152 -7.48 11.78 -8.36
CA TRP A 152 -8.29 11.37 -7.21
C TRP A 152 -8.81 12.56 -6.39
N LEU A 153 -8.51 13.80 -6.77
CA LEU A 153 -8.97 14.98 -6.05
C LEU A 153 -10.50 14.98 -5.91
N GLY A 154 -10.99 14.92 -4.68
CA GLY A 154 -12.42 14.93 -4.36
C GLY A 154 -13.17 13.63 -4.66
N LYS A 155 -12.48 12.57 -5.09
CA LYS A 155 -13.08 11.24 -5.27
C LYS A 155 -12.92 10.41 -3.99
N PRO A 156 -13.88 9.52 -3.68
CA PRO A 156 -13.72 8.57 -2.58
C PRO A 156 -12.51 7.68 -2.86
N VAL A 157 -11.61 7.59 -1.88
CA VAL A 157 -10.44 6.70 -1.93
C VAL A 157 -10.61 5.45 -1.07
N ILE A 158 -11.72 5.37 -0.33
CA ILE A 158 -12.07 4.27 0.55
C ILE A 158 -13.56 3.94 0.41
N GLU A 159 -13.89 2.68 0.69
CA GLU A 159 -15.26 2.20 0.76
C GLU A 159 -15.44 1.30 1.99
N PRO A 160 -16.62 1.28 2.62
CA PRO A 160 -16.91 0.33 3.69
C PRO A 160 -16.83 -1.08 3.13
N ASP A 161 -16.06 -1.95 3.77
CA ASP A 161 -16.02 -3.36 3.38
C ASP A 161 -17.15 -4.06 4.13
N ASN A 162 -18.26 -4.32 3.44
CA ASN A 162 -19.42 -5.03 4.01
C ASN A 162 -19.13 -6.51 4.31
N LYS A 163 -17.90 -6.98 4.09
CA LYS A 163 -17.51 -8.31 4.53
C LYS A 163 -17.59 -8.34 6.06
N PRO A 164 -18.34 -9.30 6.64
CA PRO A 164 -18.32 -9.48 8.08
C PRO A 164 -16.85 -9.70 8.50
N PRO A 165 -16.42 -9.13 9.65
CA PRO A 165 -15.08 -9.38 10.14
C PRO A 165 -14.91 -10.89 10.24
N GLU A 166 -13.97 -11.45 9.47
CA GLU A 166 -13.62 -12.87 9.63
C GLU A 166 -13.28 -13.06 11.11
N ASN A 167 -14.00 -13.97 11.77
CA ASN A 167 -13.76 -14.21 13.17
C ASN A 167 -12.27 -14.57 13.31
N PRO A 168 -11.50 -13.97 14.22
CA PRO A 168 -10.09 -14.30 14.37
C PRO A 168 -9.85 -15.81 14.55
N VAL A 169 -10.84 -16.51 15.12
CA VAL A 169 -10.84 -17.98 15.22
C VAL A 169 -10.92 -18.65 13.85
N ASP A 170 -11.66 -18.10 12.89
CA ASP A 170 -11.74 -18.63 11.52
C ASP A 170 -10.44 -18.42 10.76
N SER A 171 -9.79 -17.26 10.92
CA SER A 171 -8.45 -17.05 10.35
C SER A 171 -7.43 -18.00 10.98
N LEU A 172 -7.47 -18.20 12.30
CA LEU A 172 -6.61 -19.16 13.00
C LEU A 172 -6.87 -20.61 12.56
N LYS A 173 -8.14 -21.01 12.43
CA LYS A 173 -8.55 -22.33 11.90
C LYS A 173 -8.03 -22.55 10.49
N LYS A 174 -8.14 -21.55 9.61
CA LYS A 174 -7.64 -21.60 8.23
C LYS A 174 -6.12 -21.73 8.17
N LEU A 175 -5.42 -21.14 9.13
CA LEU A 175 -3.98 -21.20 9.24
C LEU A 175 -3.51 -22.56 9.80
N MET A 176 -4.22 -23.10 10.80
CA MET A 176 -3.93 -24.41 11.38
C MET A 176 -4.36 -25.58 10.48
N ASN A 177 -5.29 -25.35 9.54
CA ASN A 177 -5.75 -26.34 8.58
C ASN A 177 -5.70 -25.80 7.14
N PRO A 178 -4.49 -25.61 6.56
CA PRO A 178 -4.33 -25.02 5.24
C PRO A 178 -4.88 -25.91 4.11
N TYR A 179 -5.02 -27.22 4.36
CA TYR A 179 -5.48 -28.19 3.35
C TYR A 179 -6.98 -28.46 3.39
N GLY A 180 -7.72 -27.79 4.29
CA GLY A 180 -9.15 -28.04 4.46
C GLY A 180 -9.45 -29.52 4.74
N MET A 181 -8.51 -30.24 5.37
CA MET A 181 -8.77 -31.62 5.76
C MET A 181 -9.84 -31.58 6.84
N LYS A 182 -11.04 -32.05 6.51
CA LYS A 182 -12.04 -32.35 7.54
C LYS A 182 -11.39 -33.40 8.44
N ILE A 183 -11.14 -33.04 9.70
CA ILE A 183 -10.74 -34.04 10.70
C ILE A 183 -11.98 -34.90 10.89
N VAL A 184 -12.00 -36.06 10.25
CA VAL A 184 -13.08 -37.03 10.38
C VAL A 184 -13.06 -37.49 11.84
N GLY A 185 -14.07 -37.10 12.61
CA GLY A 185 -14.12 -37.31 14.07
C GLY A 185 -14.05 -36.03 14.92
N SER A 186 -14.33 -34.85 14.37
CA SER A 186 -14.55 -33.65 15.19
C SER A 186 -15.73 -33.87 16.13
N VAL A 187 -15.64 -33.34 17.36
CA VAL A 187 -16.69 -33.43 18.38
C VAL A 187 -18.03 -32.86 17.89
N ASP A 188 -17.98 -31.93 16.93
CA ASP A 188 -19.19 -31.36 16.28
C ASP A 188 -19.99 -32.40 15.47
N ASP A 189 -19.38 -33.52 15.06
CA ASP A 189 -20.08 -34.63 14.37
C ASP A 189 -20.69 -35.65 15.35
N MET A 190 -20.50 -35.47 16.67
CA MET A 190 -21.03 -36.36 17.73
C MET A 190 -22.22 -35.78 18.51
N LEU A 191 -22.63 -34.54 18.24
CA LEU A 191 -23.81 -33.88 18.81
C LEU A 191 -24.92 -33.74 17.76
#